data_AF-A0AAN9W3J2-F1
#
_entry.id   AF-A0AAN9W3J2-F1
#
_cell.length_a   1.000
_cell.length_b   1.000
_cell.length_c   1.000
_cell.angle_alpha   90.00
_cell.angle_beta   90.00
_cell.angle_gamma   90.00
#
_symmetry.space_group_name_H-M   'P 1'
#
loop_
_entity.id
_entity.type
_entity.pdbx_description
1 polymer ?
#
loop_
_entity_poly.entity_id
_entity_poly.type
_entity_poly.pdbx_seq_one_letter_code
_entity_poly.pdbx_strand_id
1 'polypeptide(L)'
;MKLQNEKMNKLDKNSIRKNLLQENKYIMNLWQRFPWQNSSDIKEASIDIAIKTQRSAKLLFAPNRAHTLEELQSKLEGIKGKSLQYKSKLKRKRLKNKIEKLKGKDKRKFKKTLTKVDKEPREVKVEMKPTSSKPAKPVFNSEGKMVFSKFDFAESPFIGNETRNKKETKDPHKLLRKIEKQKEKLKLLEEKGEVKKVDEIKEKQAWKTAFQKTAGIKVKDDPQLLQNTIKKKIQQKKKSRKAWKARESQVQKQMEERQQKRQSNIDEHKRKKKSKKTQRLVKKGRLIPGLT
;
A
#
# COMPACT_ATOMS: atom_id res chain seq x y z
N MET A 1 23.00 -56.61 -1.57
CA MET A 1 22.84 -55.38 -2.38
C MET A 1 22.87 -54.18 -1.44
N LYS A 2 23.93 -53.36 -1.51
CA LYS A 2 24.07 -52.13 -0.71
C LYS A 2 23.57 -50.97 -1.57
N LEU A 3 22.45 -50.35 -1.21
CA LEU A 3 22.02 -49.08 -1.79
C LEU A 3 22.45 -47.95 -0.86
N GLN A 4 23.22 -47.03 -1.44
CA GLN A 4 23.84 -45.89 -0.81
C GLN A 4 22.78 -44.84 -0.45
N ASN A 5 22.81 -44.37 0.80
CA ASN A 5 22.05 -43.19 1.22
C ASN A 5 22.74 -41.92 0.70
N GLU A 6 22.14 -41.25 -0.27
CA GLU A 6 22.54 -39.92 -0.72
C GLU A 6 22.29 -38.90 0.41
N LYS A 7 23.37 -38.42 1.03
CA LYS A 7 23.34 -37.27 1.94
C LYS A 7 23.27 -36.00 1.09
N MET A 8 22.13 -35.31 1.14
CA MET A 8 21.96 -33.98 0.56
C MET A 8 23.04 -33.00 1.08
N ASN A 9 23.93 -32.58 0.19
CA ASN A 9 25.03 -31.65 0.48
C ASN A 9 24.48 -30.30 0.98
N LYS A 10 24.92 -29.87 2.17
CA LYS A 10 24.67 -28.51 2.68
C LYS A 10 25.34 -27.50 1.76
N LEU A 11 24.56 -26.56 1.22
CA LEU A 11 25.04 -25.43 0.41
C LEU A 11 26.12 -24.64 1.17
N ASP A 12 27.34 -24.60 0.60
CA ASP A 12 28.46 -23.86 1.16
C ASP A 12 28.31 -22.35 0.90
N LYS A 13 27.82 -21.65 1.92
CA LYS A 13 27.58 -20.20 1.89
C LYS A 13 28.85 -19.40 1.62
N ASN A 14 30.02 -19.92 2.00
CA ASN A 14 31.29 -19.23 1.80
C ASN A 14 31.71 -19.29 0.33
N SER A 15 31.49 -20.43 -0.34
CA SER A 15 31.70 -20.57 -1.78
C SER A 15 30.79 -19.62 -2.57
N ILE A 16 29.51 -19.56 -2.22
CA ILE A 16 28.54 -18.66 -2.89
C ILE A 16 28.95 -17.19 -2.72
N ARG A 17 29.38 -16.80 -1.51
CA ARG A 17 29.82 -15.43 -1.25
C ARG A 17 31.07 -15.06 -2.06
N LYS A 18 32.02 -15.98 -2.20
CA LYS A 18 33.21 -15.78 -3.05
C LYS A 18 32.82 -15.60 -4.52
N ASN A 19 31.90 -16.43 -5.03
CA ASN A 19 31.40 -16.32 -6.40
C ASN A 19 30.71 -14.97 -6.65
N LEU A 20 29.83 -14.53 -5.75
CA LEU A 20 29.16 -13.23 -5.86
C LEU A 20 30.13 -12.04 -5.83
N LEU A 21 31.20 -12.13 -5.04
CA LEU A 21 32.24 -11.10 -5.01
C LEU A 21 33.05 -11.07 -6.31
N GLN A 22 33.33 -12.24 -6.89
CA GLN A 22 34.04 -12.36 -8.16
C GLN A 22 33.18 -11.85 -9.32
N GLU A 23 31.90 -12.18 -9.36
CA GLU A 23 30.93 -11.67 -10.33
C GLU A 23 30.78 -10.15 -10.23
N ASN A 24 30.65 -9.60 -9.02
CA ASN A 24 30.61 -8.15 -8.84
C ASN A 24 31.89 -7.46 -9.33
N LYS A 25 33.06 -8.06 -9.07
CA LYS A 25 34.33 -7.53 -9.57
C LYS A 25 34.40 -7.56 -11.10
N TYR A 26 33.87 -8.63 -11.72
CA TYR A 26 33.78 -8.74 -13.17
C TYR A 26 32.84 -7.69 -13.78
N ILE A 27 31.64 -7.51 -13.21
CA ILE A 27 30.67 -6.50 -13.66
C ILE A 27 31.25 -5.10 -13.54
N MET A 28 31.94 -4.78 -12.45
CA MET A 28 32.59 -3.48 -12.27
C MET A 28 33.68 -3.23 -13.31
N ASN A 29 34.47 -4.24 -13.65
CA ASN A 29 35.48 -4.14 -14.71
C ASN A 29 34.84 -3.97 -16.09
N LEU A 30 33.74 -4.70 -16.36
CA LEU A 30 32.95 -4.54 -17.58
C LEU A 30 32.42 -3.12 -17.72
N TRP A 31 31.92 -2.53 -16.63
CA TRP A 31 31.40 -1.16 -16.59
C TRP A 31 32.49 -0.11 -16.84
N GLN A 32 33.74 -0.39 -16.46
CA GLN A 32 34.89 0.49 -16.74
C GLN A 32 35.36 0.39 -18.20
N ARG A 33 35.12 -0.74 -18.88
CA ARG A 33 35.54 -0.97 -20.26
C ARG A 33 34.60 -0.36 -21.30
N PHE A 34 33.36 0.00 -20.91
CA PHE A 34 32.40 0.66 -21.79
C PHE A 34 32.55 2.19 -21.71
N PRO A 35 32.90 2.87 -22.82
CA PRO A 35 32.91 4.33 -22.86
C PRO A 35 31.47 4.82 -22.93
N TRP A 36 30.87 5.08 -21.77
CA TRP A 36 29.67 5.91 -21.71
C TRP A 36 30.02 7.27 -22.28
N GLN A 37 29.22 7.75 -23.25
CA GLN A 37 29.39 9.05 -23.90
C GLN A 37 29.63 10.13 -22.84
N ASN A 38 30.82 10.72 -22.89
CA ASN A 38 31.18 11.91 -22.13
C ASN A 38 30.34 13.10 -22.62
N SER A 39 29.15 13.29 -22.05
CA SER A 39 28.55 14.61 -21.95
C SER A 39 29.24 15.33 -20.80
N SER A 40 29.99 16.37 -21.14
CA SER A 40 30.73 17.25 -20.25
C SER A 40 29.88 17.98 -19.19
N ASP A 41 28.56 17.74 -19.15
CA ASP A 41 27.64 18.35 -18.18
C ASP A 41 27.52 17.56 -16.86
N ILE A 42 28.13 16.38 -16.78
CA ILE A 42 28.00 15.49 -15.61
C ILE A 42 28.99 15.85 -14.49
N LYS A 43 30.08 16.60 -14.74
CA LYS A 43 31.06 16.92 -13.69
C LYS A 43 30.51 17.86 -12.61
N GLU A 44 29.72 18.86 -12.98
CA GLU A 44 29.04 19.73 -12.00
C GLU A 44 27.85 19.01 -11.33
N ALA A 45 27.08 18.23 -12.09
CA ALA A 45 26.00 17.43 -11.53
C ALA A 45 26.49 16.33 -10.57
N SER A 46 27.68 15.75 -10.77
CA SER A 46 28.25 14.72 -9.89
C SER A 46 28.69 15.28 -8.54
N ILE A 47 29.23 16.49 -8.52
CA ILE A 47 29.60 17.18 -7.28
C ILE A 47 28.33 17.56 -6.51
N ASP A 48 27.29 18.05 -7.20
CA ASP A 48 26.01 18.37 -6.58
C ASP A 48 25.23 17.13 -6.13
N ILE A 49 25.29 16.03 -6.87
CA ILE A 49 24.70 14.74 -6.47
C ILE A 49 25.48 14.15 -5.29
N ALA A 50 26.81 14.25 -5.25
CA ALA A 50 27.64 13.82 -4.12
C ALA A 50 27.38 14.66 -2.85
N ILE A 51 27.27 15.99 -2.99
CA ILE A 51 26.92 16.88 -1.87
C ILE A 51 25.48 16.67 -1.41
N LYS A 52 24.55 16.38 -2.34
CA LYS A 52 23.15 16.08 -2.05
C LYS A 52 22.93 14.67 -1.48
N THR A 53 23.73 13.68 -1.88
CA THR A 53 23.75 12.33 -1.27
C THR A 53 24.46 12.32 0.07
N GLN A 54 25.51 13.12 0.29
CA GLN A 54 26.08 13.30 1.62
C GLN A 54 25.15 14.08 2.56
N ARG A 55 24.45 15.13 2.08
CA ARG A 55 23.42 15.85 2.87
C ARG A 55 22.17 15.00 3.10
N SER A 56 21.73 14.18 2.14
CA SER A 56 20.59 13.27 2.32
C SER A 56 20.96 12.05 3.15
N ALA A 57 22.18 11.52 3.08
CA ALA A 57 22.68 10.50 4.00
C ALA A 57 22.82 11.04 5.44
N LYS A 58 23.23 12.31 5.61
CA LYS A 58 23.21 12.99 6.92
C LYS A 58 21.78 13.28 7.45
N LEU A 59 20.78 13.39 6.57
CA LEU A 59 19.37 13.59 6.95
C LEU A 59 18.59 12.27 7.10
N LEU A 60 19.02 11.18 6.46
CA LEU A 60 18.41 9.85 6.53
C LEU A 60 19.07 8.94 7.58
N PHE A 61 20.30 9.25 7.99
CA PHE A 61 20.93 8.67 9.17
C PHE A 61 21.12 9.75 10.23
N ALA A 62 20.02 10.11 10.89
CA ALA A 62 20.14 10.64 12.24
C ALA A 62 20.38 9.43 13.16
N PRO A 63 21.57 9.26 13.78
CA PRO A 63 21.89 8.14 14.68
C PRO A 63 21.15 8.25 16.03
N ASN A 64 19.92 8.76 16.02
CA ASN A 64 19.21 9.20 17.22
C ASN A 64 17.77 8.69 17.29
N ARG A 65 17.26 7.99 16.28
CA ARG A 65 15.94 7.40 16.33
C ARG A 65 16.08 5.92 16.71
N ALA A 66 15.72 5.60 17.94
CA ALA A 66 15.66 4.20 18.38
C ALA A 66 14.58 3.45 17.59
N HIS A 67 14.95 2.30 17.02
CA HIS A 67 14.10 1.48 16.17
C HIS A 67 13.67 0.18 16.86
N THR A 68 14.48 -0.37 17.76
CA THR A 68 14.16 -1.59 18.53
C THR A 68 13.52 -1.26 19.88
N LEU A 69 12.84 -2.24 20.49
CA LEU A 69 12.21 -2.09 21.81
C LEU A 69 13.27 -1.87 22.89
N GLU A 70 14.40 -2.57 22.77
CA GLU A 70 15.54 -2.52 23.67
C GLU A 70 16.23 -1.14 23.61
N GLU A 71 16.52 -0.62 22.42
CA GLU A 71 17.07 0.73 22.25
C GLU A 71 16.15 1.82 22.85
N LEU A 72 14.83 1.63 22.76
CA LEU A 72 13.86 2.56 23.35
C LEU A 72 13.86 2.50 24.89
N GLN A 73 14.10 1.32 25.48
CA GLN A 73 14.22 1.15 26.93
C GLN A 73 15.51 1.78 27.46
N SER A 74 16.66 1.48 26.86
CA SER A 74 17.96 2.06 27.26
C SER A 74 17.94 3.60 27.14
N LYS A 75 17.27 4.13 26.11
CA LYS A 75 17.12 5.59 25.95
C LYS A 75 16.16 6.21 26.97
N LEU A 76 15.17 5.48 27.46
CA LEU A 76 14.29 5.93 28.53
C LEU A 76 14.99 5.91 29.89
N GLU A 77 15.85 4.93 30.13
CA GLU A 77 16.69 4.81 31.32
C GLU A 77 17.74 5.91 31.39
N GLY A 78 18.43 6.21 30.28
CA GLY A 78 19.39 7.33 30.23
C GLY A 78 18.78 8.73 30.44
N ILE A 79 17.45 8.84 30.41
CA ILE A 79 16.66 10.04 30.69
C ILE A 79 16.03 9.99 32.10
N LYS A 80 15.98 8.82 32.74
CA LYS A 80 15.46 8.62 34.10
C LYS A 80 16.55 9.06 35.10
N GLY A 81 16.30 10.14 35.85
CA GLY A 81 17.21 10.62 36.91
C GLY A 81 17.90 11.97 36.62
N LYS A 82 17.91 12.45 35.38
CA LYS A 82 18.40 13.81 35.06
C LYS A 82 17.26 14.82 35.30
N SER A 83 17.50 15.98 35.91
CA SER A 83 16.45 17.00 36.07
C SER A 83 16.09 17.57 34.68
N LEU A 84 14.83 17.42 34.26
CA LEU A 84 14.43 17.57 32.86
C LEU A 84 13.70 18.89 32.62
N GLN A 85 14.34 19.78 31.86
CA GLN A 85 13.72 20.86 31.09
C GLN A 85 12.45 20.37 30.34
N TYR A 86 11.47 21.26 30.08
CA TYR A 86 10.17 20.87 29.48
C TYR A 86 10.28 19.97 28.24
N LYS A 87 11.26 20.26 27.36
CA LYS A 87 11.55 19.50 26.14
C LYS A 87 11.90 18.03 26.41
N SER A 88 12.60 17.73 27.50
CA SER A 88 12.98 16.35 27.83
C SER A 88 11.87 15.58 28.56
N LYS A 89 11.01 16.25 29.34
CA LYS A 89 9.75 15.65 29.82
C LYS A 89 8.86 15.21 28.65
N LEU A 90 8.76 16.04 27.61
CA LEU A 90 7.99 15.73 26.40
C LEU A 90 8.57 14.51 25.64
N LYS A 91 9.90 14.44 25.50
CA LYS A 91 10.59 13.28 24.90
C LYS A 91 10.31 12.01 25.69
N ARG A 92 10.41 12.04 27.03
CA ARG A 92 10.12 10.89 27.90
C ARG A 92 8.68 10.38 27.71
N LYS A 93 7.70 11.29 27.65
CA LYS A 93 6.28 10.93 27.40
C LYS A 93 6.10 10.28 26.01
N ARG A 94 6.76 10.82 24.98
CA ARG A 94 6.73 10.23 23.62
C ARG A 94 7.34 8.83 23.57
N LEU A 95 8.47 8.59 24.25
CA LEU A 95 9.11 7.28 24.31
C LEU A 95 8.23 6.26 25.05
N LYS A 96 7.67 6.62 26.22
CA LYS A 96 6.72 5.76 26.95
C LYS A 96 5.54 5.31 26.09
N ASN A 97 4.88 6.27 25.41
CA ASN A 97 3.76 5.97 24.53
C ASN A 97 4.15 5.08 23.33
N LYS A 98 5.40 5.20 22.84
CA LYS A 98 5.90 4.36 21.75
C LYS A 98 6.10 2.91 22.21
N ILE A 99 6.67 2.72 23.40
CA ILE A 99 6.87 1.40 24.01
C ILE A 99 5.52 0.71 24.26
N GLU A 100 4.55 1.42 24.84
CA GLU A 100 3.21 0.86 25.06
C GLU A 100 2.52 0.45 23.76
N LYS A 101 2.65 1.27 22.70
CA LYS A 101 2.09 0.92 21.38
C LYS A 101 2.75 -0.32 20.77
N LEU A 102 4.05 -0.52 20.96
CA LEU A 102 4.74 -1.73 20.49
C LEU A 102 4.30 -2.95 21.31
N LYS A 103 4.35 -2.87 22.64
CA LYS A 103 3.87 -3.94 23.54
C LYS A 103 2.41 -4.31 23.27
N GLY A 104 1.54 -3.33 23.01
CA GLY A 104 0.14 -3.58 22.64
C GLY A 104 -0.03 -4.26 21.28
N LYS A 105 0.82 -3.96 20.30
CA LYS A 105 0.84 -4.66 19.01
C LYS A 105 1.30 -6.10 19.16
N ASP A 106 2.32 -6.34 19.97
CA ASP A 106 2.86 -7.69 20.19
C ASP A 106 1.87 -8.56 20.97
N LYS A 107 1.22 -8.01 22.01
CA LYS A 107 0.09 -8.68 22.71
C LYS A 107 -1.05 -9.03 21.77
N ARG A 108 -1.41 -8.14 20.83
CA ARG A 108 -2.46 -8.42 19.83
C ARG A 108 -2.04 -9.50 18.83
N LYS A 109 -0.78 -9.51 18.39
CA LYS A 109 -0.24 -10.57 17.52
C LYS A 109 -0.23 -11.92 18.25
N PHE A 110 0.23 -11.94 19.50
CA PHE A 110 0.26 -13.14 20.34
C PHE A 110 -1.13 -13.71 20.63
N LYS A 111 -2.13 -12.86 20.93
CA LYS A 111 -3.53 -13.31 21.08
C LYS A 111 -4.09 -13.88 19.78
N LYS A 112 -3.79 -13.26 18.63
CA LYS A 112 -4.22 -13.79 17.32
C LYS A 112 -3.59 -15.15 17.02
N THR A 113 -2.33 -15.37 17.38
CA THR A 113 -1.68 -16.67 17.20
C THR A 113 -2.24 -17.71 18.16
N LEU A 114 -2.48 -17.39 19.44
CA LEU A 114 -3.12 -18.31 20.39
C LEU A 114 -4.53 -18.75 19.92
N THR A 115 -5.39 -17.79 19.58
CA THR A 115 -6.76 -18.09 19.09
C THR A 115 -6.81 -18.82 17.74
N LYS A 116 -5.68 -18.88 17.03
CA LYS A 116 -5.53 -19.64 15.78
C LYS A 116 -5.13 -21.09 16.09
N VAL A 117 -4.38 -21.32 17.16
CA VAL A 117 -3.94 -22.64 17.65
C VAL A 117 -5.06 -23.33 18.45
N ASP A 118 -5.86 -22.59 19.22
CA ASP A 118 -7.01 -23.16 19.96
C ASP A 118 -8.23 -23.52 19.07
N LYS A 119 -8.12 -23.33 17.74
CA LYS A 119 -9.15 -23.70 16.76
C LYS A 119 -8.80 -24.95 15.95
N GLU A 120 -7.80 -25.71 16.38
CA GLU A 120 -7.62 -27.09 15.93
C GLU A 120 -8.27 -28.03 16.97
N PRO A 121 -9.27 -28.83 16.58
CA PRO A 121 -9.93 -29.74 17.52
C PRO A 121 -8.97 -30.88 17.89
N ARG A 122 -8.65 -30.98 19.19
CA ARG A 122 -8.11 -32.19 19.78
C ARG A 122 -9.20 -33.25 19.81
N GLU A 123 -8.89 -34.38 19.19
CA GLU A 123 -9.71 -35.57 19.05
C GLU A 123 -10.07 -36.19 20.41
N VAL A 124 -11.37 -36.49 20.60
CA VAL A 124 -11.84 -37.44 21.60
C VAL A 124 -12.00 -38.78 20.88
N LYS A 125 -11.26 -39.78 21.35
CA LYS A 125 -11.39 -41.20 20.98
C LYS A 125 -12.75 -41.73 21.42
N VAL A 126 -13.52 -42.29 20.49
CA VAL A 126 -14.40 -43.46 20.72
C VAL A 126 -14.31 -44.36 19.47
N GLU A 127 -14.12 -45.64 19.73
CA GLU A 127 -13.73 -46.73 18.84
C GLU A 127 -14.85 -47.20 17.91
N MET A 128 -14.56 -47.46 16.63
CA MET A 128 -15.14 -48.57 15.83
C MET A 128 -14.16 -49.02 14.72
N LYS A 129 -13.77 -50.30 14.81
CA LYS A 129 -13.08 -51.27 13.92
C LYS A 129 -12.41 -50.87 12.58
N PRO A 130 -11.28 -51.52 12.21
CA PRO A 130 -10.48 -51.19 11.03
C PRO A 130 -11.03 -51.87 9.77
N THR A 131 -11.26 -51.11 8.71
CA THR A 131 -11.38 -51.67 7.36
C THR A 131 -10.20 -51.24 6.50
N SER A 132 -9.50 -52.26 6.02
CA SER A 132 -8.31 -52.26 5.18
C SER A 132 -8.27 -51.14 4.12
N SER A 133 -7.28 -50.26 4.24
CA SER A 133 -6.86 -49.40 3.12
C SER A 133 -6.10 -50.26 2.09
N LYS A 134 -6.82 -50.83 1.13
CA LYS A 134 -6.17 -51.33 -0.10
C LYS A 134 -5.63 -50.10 -0.87
N PRO A 135 -4.41 -50.15 -1.44
CA PRO A 135 -3.94 -49.08 -2.30
C PRO A 135 -4.88 -48.99 -3.52
N ALA A 136 -5.41 -47.81 -3.78
CA ALA A 136 -6.33 -47.58 -4.88
C ALA A 136 -5.67 -47.96 -6.21
N LYS A 137 -6.40 -48.73 -7.04
CA LYS A 137 -5.93 -49.11 -8.37
C LYS A 137 -5.76 -47.83 -9.23
N PRO A 138 -4.72 -47.76 -10.05
CA PRO A 138 -4.51 -46.62 -10.93
C PRO A 138 -5.66 -46.48 -11.94
N VAL A 139 -6.15 -45.24 -12.10
CA VAL A 139 -7.21 -44.91 -13.06
C VAL A 139 -6.57 -44.57 -14.40
N PHE A 140 -7.06 -45.20 -15.46
CA PHE A 140 -6.59 -45.03 -16.84
C PHE A 140 -7.61 -44.22 -17.65
N ASN A 141 -7.14 -43.34 -18.54
CA ASN A 141 -7.99 -42.62 -19.49
C ASN A 141 -8.54 -43.59 -20.57
N SER A 142 -9.43 -43.11 -21.45
CA SER A 142 -9.96 -43.88 -22.61
C SER A 142 -8.87 -44.42 -23.54
N GLU A 143 -7.68 -43.83 -23.54
CA GLU A 143 -6.49 -44.29 -24.28
C GLU A 143 -5.59 -45.26 -23.47
N GLY A 144 -6.02 -45.73 -22.30
CA GLY A 144 -5.28 -46.73 -21.52
C GLY A 144 -3.99 -46.22 -20.87
N LYS A 145 -3.80 -44.90 -20.75
CA LYS A 145 -2.65 -44.27 -20.05
C LYS A 145 -3.02 -43.88 -18.62
N MET A 146 -2.14 -44.17 -17.66
CA MET A 146 -2.34 -43.91 -16.24
C MET A 146 -2.23 -42.40 -15.98
N VAL A 147 -3.31 -41.77 -15.53
CA VAL A 147 -3.33 -40.31 -15.31
C VAL A 147 -3.47 -39.97 -13.84
N PHE A 148 -2.48 -39.25 -13.31
CA PHE A 148 -2.41 -38.79 -11.92
C PHE A 148 -3.11 -37.43 -11.73
N SER A 149 -4.29 -37.24 -12.34
CA SER A 149 -5.02 -35.97 -12.26
C SER A 149 -6.15 -36.08 -11.24
N LYS A 150 -6.09 -35.24 -10.19
CA LYS A 150 -7.19 -35.03 -9.25
C LYS A 150 -8.39 -34.42 -10.01
N PHE A 151 -9.48 -35.19 -10.11
CA PHE A 151 -10.86 -34.76 -10.37
C PHE A 151 -11.04 -33.47 -11.20
N ASP A 152 -11.42 -33.62 -12.47
CA ASP A 152 -11.98 -32.52 -13.26
C ASP A 152 -13.47 -32.33 -12.90
N PHE A 153 -13.78 -31.32 -12.09
CA PHE A 153 -15.15 -30.92 -11.76
C PHE A 153 -15.84 -30.11 -12.88
N ALA A 154 -15.19 -29.98 -14.04
CA ALA A 154 -15.66 -29.12 -15.12
C ALA A 154 -16.85 -29.70 -15.90
N GLU A 155 -17.13 -31.00 -15.78
CA GLU A 155 -18.02 -31.71 -16.70
C GLU A 155 -19.31 -32.25 -16.07
N SER A 156 -19.69 -31.79 -14.88
CA SER A 156 -21.03 -32.05 -14.34
C SER A 156 -22.06 -31.16 -15.06
N PRO A 157 -23.03 -31.69 -15.83
CA PRO A 157 -24.07 -30.90 -16.50
C PRO A 157 -24.99 -30.15 -15.53
N PHE A 158 -24.94 -30.51 -14.23
CA PHE A 158 -25.75 -29.88 -13.18
C PHE A 158 -25.07 -28.68 -12.51
N ILE A 159 -23.77 -28.45 -12.77
CA ILE A 159 -22.99 -27.37 -12.16
C ILE A 159 -22.42 -26.54 -13.31
N GLY A 160 -23.31 -25.82 -13.98
CA GLY A 160 -22.91 -24.80 -14.94
C GLY A 160 -21.91 -23.84 -14.31
N ASN A 161 -20.93 -23.43 -15.11
CA ASN A 161 -19.86 -22.47 -14.80
C ASN A 161 -20.32 -21.08 -14.27
N GLU A 162 -21.62 -20.89 -13.98
CA GLU A 162 -22.18 -19.69 -13.36
C GLU A 162 -21.95 -19.60 -11.85
N THR A 163 -21.66 -20.72 -11.18
CA THR A 163 -21.49 -20.79 -9.72
C THR A 163 -20.07 -20.50 -9.24
N ARG A 164 -19.18 -19.97 -10.08
CA ARG A 164 -17.93 -19.34 -9.62
C ARG A 164 -18.26 -18.03 -8.92
N ASN A 165 -18.82 -18.13 -7.71
CA ASN A 165 -18.99 -17.11 -6.67
C ASN A 165 -18.59 -15.69 -7.14
N LYS A 166 -19.38 -15.10 -8.05
CA LYS A 166 -19.19 -13.70 -8.43
C LYS A 166 -19.51 -12.91 -7.18
N LYS A 167 -18.47 -12.49 -6.47
CA LYS A 167 -18.56 -11.68 -5.25
C LYS A 167 -19.58 -10.58 -5.52
N GLU A 168 -20.66 -10.58 -4.75
CA GLU A 168 -21.73 -9.60 -4.91
C GLU A 168 -21.12 -8.20 -4.96
N THR A 169 -21.51 -7.43 -5.98
CA THR A 169 -20.89 -6.13 -6.25
C THR A 169 -21.20 -5.18 -5.09
N LYS A 170 -20.17 -4.79 -4.34
CA LYS A 170 -20.29 -3.88 -3.18
C LYS A 170 -20.52 -2.40 -3.59
N ASP A 171 -20.72 -2.14 -4.87
CA ASP A 171 -20.93 -0.80 -5.42
C ASP A 171 -22.35 -0.31 -5.11
N PRO A 172 -22.52 0.83 -4.39
CA PRO A 172 -23.85 1.27 -3.97
C PRO A 172 -24.76 1.68 -5.15
N HIS A 173 -24.19 2.14 -6.27
CA HIS A 173 -24.96 2.42 -7.48
C HIS A 173 -25.54 1.16 -8.12
N LYS A 174 -24.74 0.08 -8.20
CA LYS A 174 -25.20 -1.19 -8.76
C LYS A 174 -26.26 -1.83 -7.86
N LEU A 175 -26.06 -1.71 -6.55
CA LEU A 175 -27.01 -2.24 -5.58
C LEU A 175 -28.34 -1.49 -5.62
N LEU A 176 -28.32 -0.16 -5.72
CA LEU A 176 -29.53 0.65 -5.91
C LEU A 176 -30.28 0.25 -7.19
N ARG A 177 -29.57 0.14 -8.32
CA ARG A 177 -30.16 -0.32 -9.59
C ARG A 177 -30.74 -1.73 -9.50
N LYS A 178 -30.11 -2.63 -8.72
CA LYS A 178 -30.64 -3.98 -8.50
C LYS A 178 -31.97 -3.94 -7.76
N ILE A 179 -32.05 -3.13 -6.70
CA ILE A 179 -33.28 -2.93 -5.92
C ILE A 179 -34.37 -2.30 -6.79
N GLU A 180 -34.04 -1.28 -7.58
CA GLU A 180 -34.98 -0.62 -8.51
C GLU A 180 -35.55 -1.64 -9.50
N LYS A 181 -34.68 -2.41 -10.19
CA LYS A 181 -35.11 -3.47 -11.11
C LYS A 181 -35.96 -4.55 -10.44
N GLN A 182 -35.66 -4.91 -9.20
CA GLN A 182 -36.47 -5.88 -8.45
C GLN A 182 -37.86 -5.31 -8.15
N LYS A 183 -37.95 -4.04 -7.75
CA LYS A 183 -39.23 -3.36 -7.53
C LYS A 183 -40.05 -3.23 -8.81
N GLU A 184 -39.42 -2.85 -9.92
CA GLU A 184 -40.06 -2.77 -11.24
C GLU A 184 -40.64 -4.13 -11.65
N LYS A 185 -39.86 -5.22 -11.49
CA LYS A 185 -40.35 -6.57 -11.78
C LYS A 185 -41.56 -6.97 -10.94
N LEU A 186 -41.56 -6.64 -9.64
CA LEU A 186 -42.70 -6.92 -8.78
C LEU A 186 -43.93 -6.12 -9.21
N LYS A 187 -43.77 -4.83 -9.51
CA LYS A 187 -44.86 -3.98 -10.02
C LYS A 187 -45.44 -4.51 -11.33
N LEU A 188 -44.60 -4.91 -12.28
CA LEU A 188 -45.06 -5.48 -13.54
C LEU A 188 -45.86 -6.80 -13.35
N LEU A 189 -45.55 -7.58 -12.32
CA LEU A 189 -46.31 -8.79 -11.99
C LEU A 189 -47.63 -8.46 -11.27
N GLU A 190 -47.64 -7.43 -10.42
CA GLU A 190 -48.85 -6.90 -9.79
C GLU A 190 -49.82 -6.34 -10.85
N GLU A 191 -49.31 -5.56 -11.83
CA GLU A 191 -50.10 -5.01 -12.95
C GLU A 191 -50.69 -6.10 -13.86
N LYS A 192 -50.02 -7.24 -13.99
CA LYS A 192 -50.52 -8.41 -14.73
C LYS A 192 -51.58 -9.22 -13.96
N GLY A 193 -51.92 -8.83 -12.72
CA GLY A 193 -52.91 -9.49 -11.89
C GLY A 193 -52.41 -10.73 -11.14
N GLU A 194 -51.10 -11.04 -11.17
CA GLU A 194 -50.53 -12.22 -10.52
C GLU A 194 -50.18 -11.98 -9.03
N VAL A 195 -51.13 -11.46 -8.26
CA VAL A 195 -50.91 -11.01 -6.86
C VAL A 195 -50.36 -12.12 -5.97
N LYS A 196 -50.91 -13.34 -6.07
CA LYS A 196 -50.45 -14.51 -5.28
C LYS A 196 -48.97 -14.83 -5.50
N LYS A 197 -48.52 -14.78 -6.77
CA LYS A 197 -47.11 -15.05 -7.11
C LYS A 197 -46.19 -13.95 -6.56
N VAL A 198 -46.65 -12.70 -6.55
CA VAL A 198 -45.90 -11.58 -6.00
C VAL A 198 -45.68 -11.76 -4.50
N ASP A 199 -46.71 -12.16 -3.77
CA ASP A 199 -46.63 -12.39 -2.32
C ASP A 199 -45.69 -13.56 -1.99
N GLU A 200 -45.78 -14.67 -2.73
CA GLU A 200 -44.81 -15.76 -2.61
C GLU A 200 -43.36 -15.30 -2.86
N ILE A 201 -43.14 -14.43 -3.86
CA ILE A 201 -41.80 -13.91 -4.16
C ILE A 201 -41.32 -13.00 -3.02
N LYS A 202 -42.19 -12.15 -2.47
CA LYS A 202 -41.87 -11.28 -1.33
C LYS A 202 -41.52 -12.12 -0.09
N GLU A 203 -42.29 -13.15 0.21
CA GLU A 203 -42.00 -14.09 1.31
C GLU A 203 -40.68 -14.83 1.10
N LYS A 204 -40.48 -15.43 -0.07
CA LYS A 204 -39.22 -16.11 -0.43
C LYS A 204 -38.03 -15.17 -0.29
N GLN A 205 -38.17 -13.89 -0.67
CA GLN A 205 -37.12 -12.88 -0.48
C GLN A 205 -36.91 -12.57 1.00
N ALA A 206 -37.97 -12.36 1.78
CA ALA A 206 -37.88 -12.10 3.21
C ALA A 206 -37.12 -13.22 3.94
N TRP A 207 -37.49 -14.48 3.70
CA TRP A 207 -36.80 -15.65 4.27
C TRP A 207 -35.34 -15.74 3.83
N LYS A 208 -35.04 -15.49 2.55
CA LYS A 208 -33.64 -15.44 2.07
C LYS A 208 -32.83 -14.37 2.78
N THR A 209 -33.38 -13.16 2.98
CA THR A 209 -32.68 -12.10 3.70
C THR A 209 -32.48 -12.44 5.18
N ALA A 210 -33.46 -13.08 5.82
CA ALA A 210 -33.34 -13.54 7.19
C ALA A 210 -32.21 -14.58 7.32
N PHE A 211 -32.16 -15.57 6.43
CA PHE A 211 -31.11 -16.57 6.40
C PHE A 211 -29.72 -15.98 6.13
N GLN A 212 -29.61 -15.00 5.24
CA GLN A 212 -28.34 -14.31 5.00
C GLN A 212 -27.87 -13.52 6.23
N LYS A 213 -28.80 -12.88 6.94
CA LYS A 213 -28.50 -12.15 8.18
C LYS A 213 -28.04 -13.11 9.29
N THR A 214 -28.69 -14.27 9.45
CA THR A 214 -28.27 -15.29 10.44
C THR A 214 -26.92 -15.91 10.09
N ALA A 215 -26.63 -16.09 8.80
CA ALA A 215 -25.31 -16.49 8.29
C ALA A 215 -24.21 -15.42 8.50
N GLY A 216 -24.56 -14.23 9.02
CA GLY A 216 -23.63 -13.13 9.29
C GLY A 216 -23.29 -12.27 8.07
N ILE A 217 -24.01 -12.43 6.96
CA ILE A 217 -23.83 -11.62 5.75
C ILE A 217 -24.53 -10.26 5.94
N LYS A 218 -23.81 -9.17 5.69
CA LYS A 218 -24.34 -7.80 5.76
C LYS A 218 -25.15 -7.46 4.52
N VAL A 219 -26.43 -7.77 4.57
CA VAL A 219 -27.43 -7.41 3.56
C VAL A 219 -27.64 -5.87 3.54
N LYS A 220 -27.67 -5.25 2.35
CA LYS A 220 -27.71 -3.78 2.18
C LYS A 220 -28.79 -3.37 1.19
N ASP A 221 -30.04 -3.62 1.57
CA ASP A 221 -31.16 -3.51 0.63
C ASP A 221 -31.96 -2.20 0.77
N ASP A 222 -31.58 -1.33 1.71
CA ASP A 222 -32.28 -0.06 1.96
C ASP A 222 -31.92 1.02 0.93
N PRO A 223 -32.86 1.48 0.08
CA PRO A 223 -32.58 2.42 -1.00
C PRO A 223 -32.12 3.79 -0.50
N GLN A 224 -32.74 4.29 0.58
CA GLN A 224 -32.39 5.60 1.16
C GLN A 224 -30.96 5.62 1.72
N LEU A 225 -30.53 4.55 2.40
CA LEU A 225 -29.17 4.44 2.91
C LEU A 225 -28.15 4.33 1.78
N LEU A 226 -28.48 3.64 0.69
CA LEU A 226 -27.62 3.56 -0.50
C LEU A 226 -27.49 4.91 -1.19
N GLN A 227 -28.58 5.66 -1.36
CA GLN A 227 -28.53 7.03 -1.88
C GLN A 227 -27.69 7.96 -1.00
N ASN A 228 -27.84 7.88 0.33
CA ASN A 228 -27.03 8.65 1.26
C ASN A 228 -25.55 8.27 1.19
N THR A 229 -25.24 6.99 1.01
CA THR A 229 -23.87 6.50 0.80
C THR A 229 -23.27 7.06 -0.49
N ILE A 230 -24.05 7.11 -1.57
CA ILE A 230 -23.66 7.72 -2.84
C ILE A 230 -23.37 9.22 -2.64
N LYS A 231 -24.28 9.97 -1.99
CA LYS A 231 -24.10 11.39 -1.69
C LYS A 231 -22.82 11.64 -0.89
N LYS A 232 -22.56 10.85 0.16
CA LYS A 232 -21.31 10.93 0.95
C LYS A 232 -20.06 10.72 0.09
N LYS A 233 -20.06 9.70 -0.79
CA LYS A 233 -18.96 9.44 -1.72
C LYS A 233 -18.73 10.61 -2.69
N ILE A 234 -19.80 11.18 -3.25
CA ILE A 234 -19.72 12.35 -4.13
C ILE A 234 -19.13 13.54 -3.38
N GLN A 235 -19.60 13.82 -2.16
CA GLN A 235 -19.10 14.92 -1.35
C GLN A 235 -17.62 14.74 -1.00
N GLN A 236 -17.18 13.52 -0.67
CA GLN A 236 -15.78 13.21 -0.41
C GLN A 236 -14.91 13.47 -1.66
N LYS A 237 -15.37 13.03 -2.84
CA LYS A 237 -14.69 13.32 -4.11
C LYS A 237 -14.63 14.83 -4.39
N LYS A 238 -15.71 15.58 -4.13
CA LYS A 238 -15.74 17.05 -4.27
C LYS A 238 -14.73 17.72 -3.34
N LYS A 239 -14.65 17.31 -2.08
CA LYS A 239 -13.66 17.81 -1.11
C LYS A 239 -12.23 17.53 -1.58
N SER A 240 -11.97 16.29 -2.03
CA SER A 240 -10.67 15.92 -2.58
C SER A 240 -10.31 16.78 -3.80
N ARG A 241 -11.21 16.89 -4.78
CA ARG A 241 -11.00 17.72 -5.98
C ARG A 241 -10.67 19.17 -5.63
N LYS A 242 -11.41 19.77 -4.68
CA LYS A 242 -11.12 21.13 -4.20
C LYS A 242 -9.73 21.24 -3.56
N ALA A 243 -9.37 20.30 -2.70
CA ALA A 243 -8.06 20.29 -2.04
C ALA A 243 -6.91 20.14 -3.05
N TRP A 244 -7.06 19.31 -4.08
CA TRP A 244 -6.07 19.16 -5.14
C TRP A 244 -5.93 20.43 -5.97
N LYS A 245 -7.04 21.05 -6.39
CA LYS A 245 -7.00 22.34 -7.10
C LYS A 245 -6.32 23.44 -6.27
N ALA A 246 -6.62 23.52 -4.98
CA ALA A 246 -6.00 24.50 -4.09
C ALA A 246 -4.48 24.28 -3.94
N ARG A 247 -4.02 23.02 -3.94
CA ARG A 247 -2.59 22.71 -3.93
C ARG A 247 -1.92 23.11 -5.24
N GLU A 248 -2.56 22.82 -6.36
CA GLU A 248 -2.05 23.18 -7.69
C GLU A 248 -1.91 24.70 -7.82
N SER A 249 -2.93 25.47 -7.46
CA SER A 249 -2.88 26.93 -7.48
C SER A 249 -1.83 27.49 -6.51
N GLN A 250 -1.68 26.88 -5.33
CA GLN A 250 -0.64 27.27 -4.37
C GLN A 250 0.76 27.02 -4.93
N VAL A 251 0.99 25.88 -5.60
CA VAL A 251 2.28 25.56 -6.21
C VAL A 251 2.59 26.53 -7.35
N GLN A 252 1.62 26.82 -8.22
CA GLN A 252 1.76 27.80 -9.30
C GLN A 252 2.11 29.19 -8.75
N LYS A 253 1.34 29.67 -7.76
CA LYS A 253 1.61 30.95 -7.09
C LYS A 253 3.01 30.99 -6.49
N GLN A 254 3.45 29.94 -5.81
CA GLN A 254 4.82 29.89 -5.25
C GLN A 254 5.91 29.89 -6.34
N MET A 255 5.66 29.28 -7.49
CA MET A 255 6.58 29.33 -8.63
C MET A 255 6.65 30.74 -9.20
N GLU A 256 5.50 31.38 -9.43
CA GLU A 256 5.39 32.75 -9.93
C GLU A 256 6.06 33.76 -8.98
N GLU A 257 5.77 33.70 -7.68
CA GLU A 257 6.40 34.56 -6.67
C GLU A 257 7.93 34.45 -6.68
N ARG A 258 8.46 33.23 -6.83
CA ARG A 258 9.92 33.03 -6.93
C ARG A 258 10.50 33.64 -8.20
N GLN A 259 9.80 33.49 -9.32
CA GLN A 259 10.25 34.06 -10.60
C GLN A 259 10.17 35.59 -10.59
N GLN A 260 9.09 36.16 -10.07
CA GLN A 260 8.93 37.60 -9.89
C GLN A 260 10.03 38.17 -8.99
N LYS A 261 10.33 37.51 -7.86
CA LYS A 261 11.43 37.92 -6.99
C LYS A 261 12.78 37.86 -7.71
N ARG A 262 13.02 36.84 -8.52
CA ARG A 262 14.25 36.72 -9.33
C ARG A 262 14.35 37.86 -10.36
N GLN A 263 13.27 38.14 -11.09
CA GLN A 263 13.22 39.24 -12.06
C GLN A 263 13.45 40.59 -11.39
N SER A 264 12.76 40.87 -10.28
CA SER A 264 12.95 42.09 -9.49
C SER A 264 14.40 42.27 -9.04
N ASN A 265 15.05 41.22 -8.51
CA ASN A 265 16.46 41.27 -8.12
C ASN A 265 17.40 41.50 -9.32
N ILE A 266 17.13 40.89 -10.48
CA ILE A 266 17.91 41.08 -11.71
C ILE A 266 17.78 42.53 -12.18
N ASP A 267 16.57 43.09 -12.17
CA ASP A 267 16.32 44.45 -12.61
C ASP A 267 16.91 45.47 -11.65
N GLU A 268 16.81 45.24 -10.35
CA GLU A 268 17.50 46.04 -9.33
C GLU A 268 19.02 46.02 -9.55
N HIS A 269 19.60 44.85 -9.83
CA HIS A 269 21.03 44.75 -10.13
C HIS A 269 21.42 45.49 -11.42
N LYS A 270 20.60 45.41 -12.48
CA LYS A 270 20.80 46.20 -13.71
C LYS A 270 20.72 47.71 -13.43
N ARG A 271 19.72 48.15 -12.67
CA ARG A 271 19.55 49.57 -12.26
C ARG A 271 20.75 50.05 -11.43
N LYS A 272 21.19 49.27 -10.44
CA LYS A 272 22.39 49.56 -9.64
C LYS A 272 23.65 49.64 -10.49
N LYS A 273 23.85 48.76 -11.48
CA LYS A 273 24.98 48.85 -12.42
C LYS A 273 24.94 50.14 -13.24
N LYS A 274 23.77 50.51 -13.79
CA LYS A 274 23.58 51.77 -14.52
C LYS A 274 23.85 52.99 -13.64
N SER A 275 23.27 53.03 -12.43
CA SER A 275 23.50 54.10 -11.45
C SER A 275 24.97 54.22 -11.04
N LYS A 276 25.67 53.11 -10.79
CA LYS A 276 27.12 53.14 -10.52
C LYS A 276 27.92 53.69 -11.71
N LYS A 277 27.53 53.37 -12.95
CA LYS A 277 28.17 53.91 -14.16
C LYS A 277 27.94 55.42 -14.27
N THR A 278 26.71 55.90 -14.08
CA THR A 278 26.42 57.34 -14.12
C THR A 278 27.15 58.10 -13.01
N GLN A 279 27.14 57.61 -11.76
CA GLN A 279 27.90 58.19 -10.66
C GLN A 279 29.41 58.28 -10.95
N ARG A 280 30.00 57.25 -11.59
CA ARG A 280 31.41 57.28 -12.01
C ARG A 280 31.70 58.33 -13.09
N LEU A 281 30.77 58.54 -14.03
CA LEU A 281 30.92 59.57 -15.06
C LEU A 281 30.81 60.98 -14.48
N VAL A 282 29.86 61.20 -13.56
CA VAL A 282 29.70 62.45 -12.81
C VAL A 282 30.97 62.78 -12.02
N LYS A 283 31.52 61.83 -11.26
CA LYS A 283 32.77 62.02 -10.50
C LYS A 283 33.98 62.37 -11.38
N LYS A 284 33.96 61.99 -12.66
CA LYS A 284 35.03 62.30 -13.62
C LYS A 284 34.76 63.57 -14.43
N GLY A 285 33.72 64.34 -14.10
CA GLY A 285 33.34 65.57 -14.79
C GLY A 285 32.75 65.38 -16.20
N ARG A 286 32.44 64.13 -16.58
CA ARG A 286 31.95 63.79 -17.94
C ARG A 286 30.43 63.86 -18.07
N LEU A 287 29.73 64.09 -16.97
CA LEU A 287 28.28 64.17 -16.90
C LEU A 287 27.91 65.16 -15.78
N ILE A 288 27.15 66.21 -16.09
CA ILE A 288 26.70 67.21 -15.11
C ILE A 288 25.37 66.74 -14.52
N PRO A 289 25.29 66.44 -13.22
CA PRO A 289 24.05 65.99 -12.61
C PRO A 289 23.01 67.13 -12.65
N GLY A 290 21.89 66.91 -13.33
CA GLY A 290 20.78 67.88 -13.45
C GLY A 290 20.58 68.51 -14.83
N LEU A 291 21.39 68.18 -15.83
CA LEU A 291 21.27 68.71 -17.21
C LEU A 291 20.84 67.64 -18.23
N THR A 292 19.82 66.85 -17.88
CA THR A 292 18.98 65.98 -18.74
C THR A 292 17.79 65.55 -17.92
#